data_AF-A0A7H9BAG8-F1
#
_entry.id   AF-A0A7H9BAG8-F1
#
_cell.length_a   1.000
_cell.length_b   1.000
_cell.length_c   1.000
_cell.angle_alpha   90.00
_cell.angle_beta   90.00
_cell.angle_gamma   90.00
#
_symmetry.space_group_name_H-M   'P 1'
#
loop_
_entity.id
_entity.type
_entity.pdbx_description
1 polymer ?
#
loop_
_entity_poly.entity_id
_entity_poly.type
_entity_poly.pdbx_seq_one_letter_code
_entity_poly.pdbx_strand_id
1 'polypeptide(L)'
;MVVLNPNNWHWVDKNTLPWTKAFFQDRLSDLTVVSNDSKHEIKITSVSNVSGDSNVSQRKGQPICYFDLQLSFAVQVAELETEKELSSGTISIPEFMHDERDFEVQYQSFDSFLDLIKLEFYPRVYEILLQYQPALIEEHSKDLKHNQ
;
A
#
# COMPACT_ATOMS: atom_id res chain seq x y z
N MET A 1 2.24 -33.17 -7.52
CA MET A 1 0.98 -33.71 -6.96
C MET A 1 0.07 -32.54 -6.68
N VAL A 2 -1.03 -32.40 -7.42
CA VAL A 2 -2.05 -31.37 -7.14
C VAL A 2 -2.90 -31.91 -6.00
N VAL A 3 -2.91 -31.20 -4.87
CA VAL A 3 -3.84 -31.48 -3.78
C VAL A 3 -5.21 -30.98 -4.24
N LEU A 4 -6.09 -31.90 -4.61
CA LEU A 4 -7.48 -31.58 -4.93
C LEU A 4 -8.19 -31.18 -3.61
N ASN A 5 -8.87 -30.04 -3.58
CA ASN A 5 -9.74 -29.62 -2.46
C ASN A 5 -11.22 -29.77 -2.85
N PRO A 6 -11.73 -31.01 -3.02
CA PRO A 6 -13.11 -31.23 -3.42
C PRO A 6 -14.06 -30.60 -2.41
N ASN A 7 -15.06 -29.87 -2.91
CA ASN A 7 -16.05 -29.11 -2.13
C ASN A 7 -15.49 -27.97 -1.26
N ASN A 8 -14.21 -27.62 -1.41
CA ASN A 8 -13.55 -26.56 -0.66
C ASN A 8 -13.63 -26.71 0.87
N TRP A 9 -13.56 -27.95 1.36
CA TRP A 9 -13.69 -28.30 2.78
C TRP A 9 -12.38 -28.22 3.56
N HIS A 10 -11.24 -28.22 2.87
CA HIS A 10 -9.95 -27.92 3.48
C HIS A 10 -9.71 -26.41 3.46
N TRP A 11 -9.29 -25.87 4.60
CA TRP A 11 -8.82 -24.50 4.67
C TRP A 11 -7.56 -24.37 3.81
N VAL A 12 -7.57 -23.40 2.90
CA VAL A 12 -6.40 -22.99 2.12
C VAL A 12 -6.02 -21.62 2.64
N ASP A 13 -4.81 -21.51 3.17
CA ASP A 13 -4.19 -20.25 3.56
C ASP A 13 -2.99 -19.99 2.65
N LYS A 14 -2.99 -18.85 1.97
CA LYS A 14 -1.90 -18.41 1.11
C LYS A 14 -1.26 -17.19 1.75
N ASN A 15 0.03 -17.29 2.07
CA ASN A 15 0.83 -16.13 2.43
C ASN A 15 0.99 -15.22 1.20
N THR A 16 0.50 -14.00 1.29
CA THR A 16 0.49 -13.00 0.23
C THR A 16 1.47 -11.86 0.47
N LEU A 17 2.21 -11.85 1.59
CA LEU A 17 3.19 -10.82 1.91
C LEU A 17 4.21 -10.55 0.77
N PRO A 18 4.74 -11.55 0.04
CA PRO A 18 5.62 -11.27 -1.10
C PRO A 18 4.95 -10.45 -2.20
N TRP A 19 3.66 -10.71 -2.47
CA TRP A 19 2.88 -9.94 -3.43
C TRP A 19 2.57 -8.54 -2.89
N THR A 20 2.18 -8.44 -1.62
CA THR A 20 1.95 -7.16 -0.92
C THR A 20 3.15 -6.23 -1.01
N LYS A 21 4.36 -6.75 -0.77
CA LYS A 21 5.61 -5.99 -0.92
C LYS A 21 5.78 -5.45 -2.34
N ALA A 22 5.56 -6.29 -3.34
CA ALA A 22 5.66 -5.88 -4.75
C ALA A 22 4.59 -4.84 -5.12
N PHE A 23 3.34 -5.03 -4.66
CA PHE A 23 2.23 -4.12 -4.90
C PHE A 23 2.53 -2.71 -4.38
N PHE A 24 2.96 -2.60 -3.11
CA PHE A 24 3.27 -1.30 -2.53
C PHE A 24 4.54 -0.70 -3.12
N GLN A 25 5.56 -1.52 -3.43
CA GLN A 25 6.76 -1.03 -4.10
C GLN A 25 6.40 -0.36 -5.44
N ASP A 26 5.63 -1.05 -6.29
CA ASP A 26 5.21 -0.57 -7.60
C ASP A 26 4.36 0.71 -7.47
N ARG A 27 3.22 0.61 -6.77
CA ARG A 27 2.22 1.68 -6.72
C ARG A 27 2.69 2.94 -6.02
N LEU A 28 3.51 2.81 -4.98
CA LEU A 28 4.04 3.97 -4.27
C LEU A 28 5.22 4.59 -5.02
N SER A 29 6.08 3.79 -5.66
CA SER A 29 7.23 4.35 -6.40
C SER A 29 6.82 5.21 -7.60
N ASP A 30 5.69 4.91 -8.22
CA ASP A 30 5.14 5.69 -9.34
C ASP A 30 4.39 6.96 -8.88
N LEU A 31 4.17 7.14 -7.58
CA LEU A 31 3.39 8.27 -7.06
C LEU A 31 4.21 9.57 -7.08
N THR A 32 3.83 10.46 -7.99
CA THR A 32 4.29 11.85 -8.06
C THR A 32 3.07 12.77 -8.07
N VAL A 33 3.13 13.85 -7.27
CA VAL A 33 2.07 14.85 -7.14
C VAL A 33 2.68 16.24 -7.31
N VAL A 34 2.09 17.03 -8.21
CA VAL A 34 2.40 18.46 -8.33
C VAL A 34 1.45 19.22 -7.41
N SER A 35 1.98 20.16 -6.64
CA SER A 35 1.18 20.97 -5.72
C SER A 35 0.16 21.83 -6.47
N ASN A 36 -0.94 22.20 -5.81
CA ASN A 36 -2.00 23.00 -6.41
C ASN A 36 -1.51 24.38 -6.89
N ASP A 37 -0.50 24.94 -6.23
CA ASP A 37 0.15 26.20 -6.63
C ASP A 37 1.18 26.02 -7.75
N SER A 38 1.41 24.79 -8.23
CA SER A 38 2.34 24.41 -9.30
C SER A 38 3.79 24.85 -9.04
N LYS A 39 4.19 24.95 -7.78
CA LYS A 39 5.56 25.30 -7.39
C LYS A 39 6.39 24.11 -6.95
N HIS A 40 5.74 23.06 -6.46
CA HIS A 40 6.41 21.93 -5.83
C HIS A 40 6.01 20.62 -6.51
N GLU A 41 7.00 19.75 -6.68
CA GLU A 41 6.80 18.34 -7.00
C GLU A 41 7.07 17.53 -5.74
N ILE A 42 6.16 16.61 -5.42
CA ILE A 42 6.25 15.70 -4.28
C ILE A 42 6.26 14.28 -4.82
N LYS A 43 7.29 13.50 -4.47
CA LYS A 43 7.42 12.12 -4.93
C LYS A 43 7.93 11.19 -3.86
N ILE A 44 7.60 9.91 -3.99
CA ILE A 44 8.19 8.86 -3.17
C ILE A 44 9.55 8.49 -3.76
N THR A 45 10.60 8.57 -2.95
CA THR A 45 11.96 8.22 -3.40
C THR A 45 12.29 6.76 -3.12
N SER A 46 11.74 6.19 -2.05
CA SER A 46 11.97 4.79 -1.70
C SER A 46 10.86 4.28 -0.78
N VAL A 47 10.42 3.04 -1.00
CA VAL A 47 9.61 2.31 -0.03
C VAL A 47 10.58 1.56 0.90
N SER A 48 10.68 2.04 2.14
CA SER A 48 11.70 1.61 3.11
C SER A 48 11.30 0.32 3.83
N ASN A 49 10.02 0.16 4.13
CA ASN A 49 9.51 -1.02 4.83
C ASN A 49 8.08 -1.36 4.40
N VAL A 50 7.85 -2.64 4.17
CA VAL A 50 6.52 -3.28 4.04
C VAL A 50 6.63 -4.60 4.78
N SER A 51 6.17 -4.65 6.02
CA SER A 51 6.28 -5.81 6.90
C SER A 51 4.96 -6.09 7.61
N GLY A 52 4.89 -7.23 8.29
CA GLY A 52 3.67 -7.71 8.95
C GLY A 52 3.14 -8.96 8.27
N ASP A 53 1.84 -9.20 8.43
CA ASP A 53 1.14 -10.38 7.97
C ASP A 53 0.16 -10.03 6.86
N SER A 54 0.12 -10.86 5.83
CA SER A 54 -0.88 -10.76 4.78
C SER A 54 -1.19 -12.14 4.24
N ASN A 55 -2.47 -12.50 4.31
CA ASN A 55 -2.96 -13.81 3.93
C ASN A 55 -4.28 -13.69 3.18
N VAL A 56 -4.46 -14.58 2.21
CA VAL A 56 -5.75 -14.81 1.57
C VAL A 56 -6.14 -16.25 1.79
N SER A 57 -7.38 -16.44 2.25
CA SER A 57 -7.99 -17.74 2.49
C SER A 57 -9.31 -17.86 1.73
N GLN A 58 -9.86 -19.07 1.67
CA GLN A 58 -11.18 -19.28 1.07
C GLN A 58 -12.15 -19.91 2.07
N ARG A 59 -13.31 -19.28 2.27
CA ARG A 59 -14.37 -19.77 3.14
C ARG A 59 -15.69 -19.84 2.36
N LYS A 60 -16.29 -21.03 2.30
CA LYS A 60 -17.55 -21.28 1.56
C LYS A 60 -17.49 -20.80 0.10
N GLY A 61 -16.35 -21.01 -0.55
CA GLY A 61 -16.12 -20.58 -1.93
C GLY A 61 -15.81 -19.09 -2.11
N GLN A 62 -15.90 -18.27 -1.07
CA GLN A 62 -15.58 -16.84 -1.12
C GLN A 62 -14.15 -16.58 -0.64
N PRO A 63 -13.34 -15.81 -1.38
CA PRO A 63 -12.04 -15.35 -0.90
C PRO A 63 -12.24 -14.39 0.27
N ILE A 64 -11.45 -14.58 1.32
CA ILE A 64 -11.34 -13.69 2.47
C ILE A 64 -9.88 -13.31 2.61
N CYS A 65 -9.59 -12.07 2.95
CA CYS A 65 -8.24 -11.62 3.26
C CYS A 65 -8.13 -11.28 4.74
N TYR A 66 -6.93 -11.39 5.27
CA TYR A 66 -6.54 -10.81 6.54
C TYR A 66 -5.16 -10.20 6.34
N PHE A 67 -4.97 -8.99 6.84
CA PHE A 67 -3.68 -8.34 6.81
C PHE A 67 -3.54 -7.39 7.99
N ASP A 68 -2.30 -7.27 8.43
CA ASP A 68 -1.82 -6.37 9.46
C ASP A 68 -0.42 -5.97 9.03
N LEU A 69 -0.27 -4.72 8.58
CA LEU A 69 0.92 -4.27 7.87
C LEU A 69 1.49 -3.00 8.48
N GLN A 70 2.82 -2.96 8.55
CA GLN A 70 3.58 -1.76 8.81
C GLN A 70 4.22 -1.28 7.52
N LEU A 71 4.00 0.00 7.19
CA LEU A 71 4.49 0.65 5.99
C LEU A 71 5.38 1.84 6.36
N SER A 72 6.52 1.99 5.69
CA SER A 72 7.35 3.20 5.78
C SER A 72 7.95 3.52 4.43
N PHE A 73 7.92 4.79 4.03
CA PHE A 73 8.47 5.24 2.76
C PHE A 73 9.00 6.67 2.86
N ALA A 74 10.07 6.93 2.10
CA ALA A 74 10.73 8.23 2.01
C ALA A 74 10.07 9.08 0.92
N VAL A 75 9.84 10.36 1.23
CA VAL A 75 9.18 11.33 0.37
C VAL A 75 10.09 12.54 0.23
N GLN A 76 10.20 13.03 -1.00
CA GLN A 76 10.97 14.22 -1.34
C GLN A 76 10.03 15.29 -1.88
N VAL A 77 10.28 16.53 -1.48
CA VAL A 77 9.69 17.74 -2.05
C VAL A 77 10.77 18.49 -2.81
N ALA A 78 10.53 18.75 -4.09
CA ALA A 78 11.41 19.51 -4.96
C ALA A 78 10.68 20.72 -5.55
N GLU A 79 11.42 21.76 -5.91
CA GLU A 79 10.88 22.85 -6.72
C GLU A 79 10.61 22.36 -8.14
N LEU A 80 9.42 22.66 -8.69
CA LEU A 80 8.97 22.10 -9.96
C LEU A 80 9.83 22.57 -11.16
N GLU A 81 10.29 23.82 -11.15
CA GLU A 81 11.02 24.41 -12.29
C GLU A 81 12.51 24.04 -12.31
N THR A 82 13.13 23.93 -11.13
CA THR A 82 14.58 23.69 -11.02
C THR A 82 14.94 22.28 -10.58
N GLU A 83 13.94 21.46 -10.22
CA GLU A 83 14.10 20.13 -9.64
C GLU A 83 14.97 20.12 -8.36
N LYS A 84 15.16 21.29 -7.75
CA LYS A 84 15.97 21.44 -6.55
C LYS A 84 15.23 20.84 -5.36
N GLU A 85 15.87 19.91 -4.66
CA GLU A 85 15.35 19.38 -3.40
C GLU A 85 15.19 20.49 -2.36
N LEU A 86 13.99 20.61 -1.80
CA LEU A 86 13.64 21.58 -0.76
C LEU A 86 13.47 20.91 0.60
N SER A 87 12.97 19.69 0.63
CA SER A 87 12.76 18.91 1.85
C SER A 87 12.69 17.42 1.55
N SER A 88 13.07 16.59 2.51
CA SER A 88 12.98 15.14 2.43
C SER A 88 12.56 14.59 3.79
N GLY A 89 11.53 13.75 3.81
CA GLY A 89 10.98 13.19 5.03
C GLY A 89 10.55 11.74 4.88
N THR A 90 10.08 11.15 5.98
CA THR A 90 9.55 9.79 6.01
C THR A 90 8.10 9.82 6.47
N ILE A 91 7.25 9.07 5.76
CA ILE A 91 5.89 8.76 6.21
C ILE A 91 5.88 7.30 6.64
N SER A 92 5.33 7.06 7.83
CA SER A 92 5.16 5.73 8.40
C SER A 92 3.72 5.51 8.83
N ILE A 93 3.20 4.33 8.52
CA ILE A 93 1.91 3.83 8.96
C ILE A 93 2.23 2.57 9.78
N PRO A 94 2.24 2.69 11.12
CA PRO A 94 2.66 1.59 11.99
C PRO A 94 1.68 0.41 11.90
N GLU A 95 0.40 0.70 11.75
CA GLU A 95 -0.70 -0.26 11.76
C GLU A 95 -1.64 0.02 10.58
N PHE A 96 -1.62 -0.86 9.58
CA PHE A 96 -2.55 -0.86 8.45
C PHE A 96 -3.24 -2.22 8.41
N MET A 97 -4.45 -2.27 8.98
CA MET A 97 -5.18 -3.51 9.23
C MET A 97 -6.42 -3.68 8.35
N HIS A 98 -6.84 -4.93 8.20
CA HIS A 98 -8.08 -5.29 7.54
C HIS A 98 -9.30 -4.62 8.16
N ASP A 99 -10.19 -4.08 7.32
CA ASP A 99 -11.44 -3.40 7.68
C ASP A 99 -11.27 -2.12 8.54
N GLU A 100 -10.04 -1.64 8.74
CA GLU A 100 -9.75 -0.35 9.36
C GLU A 100 -9.55 0.74 8.28
N ARG A 101 -10.15 1.91 8.50
CA ARG A 101 -10.06 3.06 7.58
C ARG A 101 -9.35 4.26 8.17
N ASP A 102 -9.17 4.26 9.49
CA ASP A 102 -8.59 5.33 10.28
C ASP A 102 -7.28 4.84 10.89
N PHE A 103 -6.23 4.81 10.08
CA PHE A 103 -4.90 4.40 10.53
C PHE A 103 -4.06 5.61 10.97
N GLU A 104 -3.24 5.40 11.99
CA GLU A 104 -2.29 6.41 12.45
C GLU A 104 -1.22 6.67 11.38
N VAL A 105 -0.87 7.93 11.16
CA VAL A 105 0.16 8.32 10.19
C VAL A 105 1.18 9.19 10.89
N GLN A 106 2.44 8.75 10.82
CA GLN A 106 3.57 9.44 11.41
C GLN A 106 4.37 10.12 10.31
N TYR A 107 4.66 11.40 10.50
CA TYR A 107 5.40 12.24 9.57
C TYR A 107 6.70 12.68 10.24
N GLN A 108 7.83 12.45 9.57
CA GLN A 108 9.15 12.80 10.09
C GLN A 108 9.90 13.65 9.07
N SER A 109 10.54 14.73 9.55
CA SER A 109 11.49 15.56 8.77
C SER A 109 10.93 16.31 7.56
N PHE A 110 9.69 16.83 7.62
CA PHE A 110 9.09 17.65 6.55
C PHE A 110 9.20 19.16 6.74
N ASP A 111 9.85 19.63 7.82
CA ASP A 111 10.03 21.05 8.16
C ASP A 111 8.78 21.90 7.88
N SER A 112 8.87 22.88 6.98
CA SER A 112 7.78 23.79 6.59
C SER A 112 6.80 23.20 5.57
N PHE A 113 7.05 22.00 5.04
CA PHE A 113 6.22 21.34 4.01
C PHE A 113 5.23 20.32 4.59
N LEU A 114 5.16 20.17 5.92
CA LEU A 114 4.29 19.19 6.56
C LEU A 114 2.81 19.34 6.16
N ASP A 115 2.31 20.57 6.09
CA ASP A 115 0.92 20.84 5.72
C ASP A 115 0.65 20.51 4.24
N LEU A 116 1.59 20.82 3.35
CA LEU A 116 1.54 20.44 1.93
C LEU A 116 1.44 18.92 1.78
N ILE A 117 2.29 18.18 2.51
CA ILE A 117 2.30 16.72 2.50
C ILE A 117 0.96 16.16 2.99
N LYS A 118 0.43 16.68 4.10
CA LYS A 118 -0.83 16.20 4.68
C LYS A 118 -2.05 16.50 3.81
N LEU A 119 -2.10 17.68 3.19
CA LEU A 119 -3.27 18.18 2.49
C LEU A 119 -3.31 17.78 1.01
N GLU A 120 -2.16 17.67 0.36
CA GLU A 120 -2.09 17.47 -1.10
C GLU A 120 -1.51 16.12 -1.50
N PHE A 121 -0.50 15.61 -0.78
CA PHE A 121 0.17 14.37 -1.14
C PHE A 121 -0.45 13.14 -0.50
N TYR A 122 -0.61 13.14 0.83
CA TYR A 122 -1.10 12.00 1.59
C TYR A 122 -2.49 11.49 1.14
N PRO A 123 -3.45 12.34 0.73
CA PRO A 123 -4.73 11.85 0.18
C PRO A 123 -4.56 10.89 -1.00
N ARG A 124 -3.52 11.08 -1.84
CA ARG A 124 -3.22 10.16 -2.95
C ARG A 124 -2.63 8.84 -2.48
N VAL A 125 -1.78 8.87 -1.45
CA VAL A 125 -1.31 7.65 -0.78
C VAL A 125 -2.50 6.90 -0.17
N TYR A 126 -3.40 7.61 0.50
CA TYR A 126 -4.61 7.03 1.10
C TYR A 126 -5.50 6.35 0.06
N GLU A 127 -5.69 6.96 -1.12
CA GLU A 127 -6.39 6.32 -2.24
C GLU A 127 -5.76 4.98 -2.64
N ILE A 128 -4.42 4.90 -2.71
CA ILE A 128 -3.70 3.64 -3.01
C ILE A 128 -3.92 2.59 -1.92
N LEU A 129 -3.86 2.99 -0.63
CA LEU A 129 -4.09 2.09 0.49
C LEU A 129 -5.51 1.50 0.45
N LEU A 130 -6.52 2.31 0.12
CA LEU A 130 -7.89 1.82 -0.04
C LEU A 130 -8.06 0.83 -1.21
N GLN A 131 -7.21 0.92 -2.24
CA GLN A 131 -7.21 -0.04 -3.35
C GLN A 131 -6.47 -1.35 -3.04
N TYR A 132 -5.72 -1.43 -1.93
CA TYR A 132 -4.95 -2.62 -1.61
C TYR A 132 -5.83 -3.85 -1.36
N GLN A 133 -6.81 -3.76 -0.47
CA GLN A 133 -7.71 -4.88 -0.14
C GLN A 133 -8.46 -5.44 -1.37
N PRO A 134 -9.12 -4.62 -2.22
CA PRO A 134 -9.77 -5.16 -3.41
C PRO A 134 -8.76 -5.76 -4.40
N ALA A 135 -7.57 -5.15 -4.58
CA ALA A 135 -6.55 -5.70 -5.47
C ALA A 135 -5.99 -7.04 -4.97
N LEU A 136 -5.79 -7.18 -3.65
CA LEU A 136 -5.33 -8.41 -3.01
C LEU A 136 -6.31 -9.57 -3.25
N ILE A 137 -7.61 -9.30 -3.05
CA ILE A 137 -8.67 -10.28 -3.30
C ILE A 137 -8.76 -10.61 -4.79
N GLU A 138 -8.75 -9.60 -5.67
CA GLU A 138 -8.84 -9.82 -7.10
C GLU A 138 -7.69 -10.69 -7.62
N GLU A 139 -6.46 -10.40 -7.23
CA GLU A 139 -5.31 -11.14 -7.72
C GLU A 139 -5.31 -12.60 -7.26
N HIS A 140 -5.60 -12.83 -5.97
CA HIS A 140 -5.54 -14.19 -5.40
C HIS A 140 -6.85 -14.97 -5.50
N SER A 141 -7.93 -14.35 -5.99
CA SER A 141 -9.19 -15.05 -6.31
C SER A 141 -9.20 -15.69 -7.69
N LYS A 142 -8.32 -15.27 -8.61
CA LYS A 142 -8.19 -15.86 -9.96
C LYS A 142 -7.77 -17.33 -9.91
N ASP A 143 -6.85 -17.66 -9.00
CA ASP A 143 -6.36 -19.03 -8.76
C ASP A 143 -7.45 -19.98 -8.24
N LEU A 144 -8.54 -19.45 -7.66
CA LEU A 144 -9.59 -20.23 -7.01
C LEU A 144 -10.70 -20.70 -7.97
N LYS A 145 -10.77 -20.16 -9.19
CA LYS A 145 -11.88 -20.42 -10.13
C LYS A 145 -11.70 -21.67 -11.01
N HIS A 146 -10.57 -22.37 -10.96
CA HIS A 146 -10.21 -23.40 -11.94
C HIS A 146 -10.55 -24.86 -11.59
N ASN A 147 -11.48 -25.10 -10.66
CA ASN A 147 -12.00 -26.46 -10.41
C ASN A 147 -13.36 -26.71 -11.10
N GLN A 148 -13.43 -26.49 -12.43
CA GLN A 148 -14.51 -27.03 -13.27
C GLN A 148 -14.03 -28.23 -14.08
#